data_AF-A0A932ULY2-F1
#
_entry.id   AF-A0A932ULY2-F1
#
_cell.length_a   1.000
_cell.length_b   1.000
_cell.length_c   1.000
_cell.angle_alpha   90.00
_cell.angle_beta   90.00
_cell.angle_gamma   90.00
#
_symmetry.space_group_name_H-M   'P 1'
#
loop_
_entity.id
_entity.type
_entity.pdbx_description
1 polymer ?
#
loop_
_entity_poly.entity_id
_entity_poly.type
_entity_poly.pdbx_seq_one_letter_code
_entity_poly.pdbx_strand_id
1 'polypeptide(L)'
;MDEFDPRLHFTTEETWHSPGGKAIREVVFGMHDGLITSLGFLSGVSGAQAGRDFILLAGLASAFAQTLSMGFGAYLSTKSEREFYQREIDRERYEIDHLPEKEREELRVIYRQKGFREDEVEMIVKHLTSDKELWLKTMMV
;
A
#
# COMPACT_ATOMS: atom_id res chain seq x y z
N MET A 1 7.56 -23.20 37.29
CA MET A 1 6.65 -23.74 36.25
C MET A 1 5.50 -22.78 36.23
N ASP A 2 5.65 -21.70 35.45
CA ASP A 2 4.59 -20.73 35.26
C ASP A 2 3.73 -21.22 34.10
N GLU A 3 2.43 -21.37 34.37
CA GLU A 3 1.40 -21.75 33.40
C GLU A 3 1.34 -20.73 32.26
N PHE A 4 1.54 -21.22 31.04
CA PHE A 4 1.28 -20.48 29.82
C PHE A 4 -0.24 -20.42 29.61
N ASP A 5 -0.83 -19.23 29.75
CA ASP A 5 -2.25 -18.97 29.46
C ASP A 5 -2.48 -18.94 27.93
N PRO A 6 -3.27 -19.86 27.37
CA PRO A 6 -3.48 -20.00 25.94
C PRO A 6 -4.48 -18.98 25.34
N ARG A 7 -4.92 -17.95 26.10
CA ARG A 7 -5.91 -16.94 25.63
C ARG A 7 -5.34 -15.58 25.25
N LEU A 8 -4.03 -15.48 25.03
CA LEU A 8 -3.42 -14.25 24.49
C LEU A 8 -3.78 -14.06 23.01
N HIS A 9 -4.94 -13.43 22.78
CA HIS A 9 -5.24 -12.75 21.54
C HIS A 9 -4.16 -11.69 21.32
N PHE A 10 -3.29 -11.88 20.33
CA PHE A 10 -2.44 -10.83 19.79
C PHE A 10 -3.32 -9.83 19.01
N THR A 11 -4.09 -9.01 19.73
CA THR A 11 -4.65 -7.79 19.16
C THR A 11 -3.48 -6.82 19.00
N THR A 12 -2.99 -6.65 17.79
CA THR A 12 -2.12 -5.53 17.44
C THR A 12 -2.94 -4.24 17.48
N GLU A 13 -3.31 -3.80 18.68
CA GLU A 13 -3.87 -2.46 18.97
C GLU A 13 -2.77 -1.57 19.53
N GLU A 14 -1.65 -1.43 18.82
CA GLU A 14 -0.69 -0.38 19.16
C GLU A 14 -1.11 0.93 18.51
N THR A 15 -1.70 1.83 19.31
CA THR A 15 -2.19 3.17 18.90
C THR A 15 -1.13 4.10 18.32
N TRP A 16 0.15 3.71 18.37
CA TRP A 16 1.30 4.47 17.88
C TRP A 16 1.60 4.22 16.39
N HIS A 17 1.14 3.11 15.82
CA HIS A 17 1.16 2.88 14.37
C HIS A 17 -0.10 3.47 13.73
N SER A 18 -0.25 4.80 13.82
CA SER A 18 -1.44 5.47 13.31
C SER A 18 -1.47 5.42 11.78
N PRO A 19 -2.55 4.87 11.17
CA PRO A 19 -2.79 4.98 9.73
C PRO A 19 -2.81 6.44 9.24
N GLY A 20 -3.00 7.39 10.17
CA GLY A 20 -3.02 8.83 9.91
C GLY A 20 -1.72 9.37 9.33
N GLY A 21 -0.57 8.71 9.53
CA GLY A 21 0.71 9.16 8.97
C GLY A 21 0.70 9.21 7.44
N LYS A 22 0.06 8.25 6.76
CA LYS A 22 -0.06 8.24 5.29
C LYS A 22 -1.00 9.34 4.81
N ALA A 23 -2.16 9.50 5.44
CA ALA A 23 -3.14 10.52 5.08
C ALA A 23 -2.60 11.94 5.29
N ILE A 24 -1.94 12.21 6.42
CA ILE A 24 -1.30 13.51 6.68
C ILE A 24 -0.22 13.79 5.64
N ARG A 25 0.61 12.79 5.32
CA ARG A 25 1.66 12.91 4.31
C ARG A 25 1.08 13.27 2.94
N GLU A 26 0.03 12.58 2.50
CA GLU A 26 -0.64 12.83 1.22
C GLU A 26 -1.27 14.22 1.16
N VAL A 27 -1.92 14.66 2.23
CA VAL A 27 -2.50 16.02 2.31
C VAL A 27 -1.40 17.09 2.24
N VAL A 28 -0.31 16.92 3.00
CA VAL A 28 0.80 17.89 3.01
C VAL A 28 1.48 17.96 1.64
N PHE A 29 1.73 16.82 0.98
CA PHE A 29 2.30 16.80 -0.37
C PHE A 29 1.35 17.43 -1.38
N GLY A 30 0.05 17.14 -1.31
CA GLY A 30 -0.96 17.75 -2.20
C GLY A 30 -1.05 19.26 -2.04
N MET A 31 -1.05 19.77 -0.80
CA MET A 31 -1.02 21.21 -0.53
C MET A 31 0.25 21.86 -1.07
N HIS A 32 1.40 21.24 -0.86
CA HIS A 32 2.68 21.76 -1.32
C HIS A 32 2.76 21.83 -2.85
N ASP A 33 2.38 20.74 -3.53
CA ASP A 33 2.39 20.67 -4.99
C ASP A 33 1.40 21.66 -5.62
N GLY A 34 0.19 21.77 -5.06
CA GLY A 34 -0.81 22.72 -5.51
C GLY A 34 -0.37 24.18 -5.36
N LEU A 35 0.24 24.55 -4.22
CA LEU A 35 0.73 25.92 -3.99
C LEU A 35 1.85 26.29 -4.95
N ILE A 36 2.85 25.42 -5.13
CA ILE A 36 3.98 25.68 -6.04
C ILE A 36 3.48 25.80 -7.48
N THR A 37 2.62 24.88 -7.90
CA THR A 37 2.07 24.86 -9.26
C THR A 37 1.22 26.10 -9.53
N SER A 38 0.32 26.47 -8.63
CA SER A 38 -0.50 27.68 -8.77
C SER A 38 0.33 28.96 -8.77
N LEU A 39 1.34 29.09 -7.90
CA LEU A 39 2.24 30.26 -7.90
C LEU A 39 3.05 30.37 -9.18
N GLY A 40 3.64 29.26 -9.65
CA GLY A 40 4.42 29.24 -10.90
C GLY A 40 3.55 29.57 -12.12
N PHE A 41 2.38 28.95 -12.21
CA PHE A 41 1.42 29.19 -13.28
C PHE A 41 0.97 30.66 -13.31
N LEU A 42 0.50 31.20 -12.18
CA LEU A 42 0.02 32.58 -12.10
C LEU A 42 1.15 33.60 -12.34
N SER A 43 2.37 33.32 -11.89
CA SER A 43 3.54 34.17 -12.18
C SER A 43 3.82 34.24 -13.68
N GLY A 44 3.74 33.11 -14.40
CA GLY A 44 3.90 33.07 -15.86
C GLY A 44 2.79 33.83 -16.59
N VAL A 45 1.53 33.61 -16.21
CA VAL A 45 0.38 34.31 -16.80
C VAL A 45 0.45 35.82 -16.53
N SER A 46 0.87 36.23 -15.33
CA SER A 46 1.08 37.64 -14.99
C SER A 46 2.23 38.26 -15.78
N GLY A 47 3.32 37.52 -16.03
CA GLY A 47 4.45 37.97 -16.85
C GLY A 47 4.06 38.25 -18.31
N ALA A 48 3.02 37.60 -18.81
CA ALA A 48 2.46 37.82 -20.15
C ALA A 48 1.55 39.06 -20.25
N GLN A 49 1.50 39.93 -19.22
CA GLN A 49 0.65 41.13 -19.16
C GLN A 49 -0.85 40.85 -19.34
N ALA A 50 -1.33 39.71 -18.86
CA ALA A 50 -2.76 39.40 -18.86
C ALA A 50 -3.55 40.30 -17.89
N GLY A 51 -4.82 40.55 -18.22
CA GLY A 51 -5.73 41.31 -17.34
C GLY A 51 -6.03 40.59 -16.03
N ARG A 52 -6.32 41.34 -14.95
CA ARG A 52 -6.59 40.78 -13.61
C ARG A 52 -7.71 39.73 -13.60
N ASP A 53 -8.81 39.99 -14.30
CA ASP A 53 -9.97 39.08 -14.33
C ASP A 53 -9.60 37.74 -14.98
N PHE A 54 -8.75 37.78 -16.01
CA PHE A 54 -8.23 36.58 -16.67
C PHE A 54 -7.32 35.77 -15.74
N ILE A 55 -6.43 36.43 -15.00
CA ILE A 55 -5.53 35.79 -14.04
C ILE A 55 -6.34 35.06 -12.94
N LEU A 56 -7.39 35.69 -12.42
CA LEU A 56 -8.26 35.09 -11.40
C LEU A 56 -9.03 33.86 -11.93
N LEU A 57 -9.62 33.98 -13.12
CA LEU A 57 -10.31 32.87 -13.77
C LEU A 57 -9.35 31.70 -14.07
N ALA A 58 -8.16 31.99 -14.58
CA ALA A 58 -7.14 31.00 -14.88
C ALA A 58 -6.65 30.29 -13.61
N GLY A 59 -6.44 31.02 -12.51
CA GLY A 59 -6.04 30.45 -11.22
C GLY A 59 -7.11 29.53 -10.63
N LEU A 60 -8.37 29.94 -10.66
CA LEU A 60 -9.49 29.10 -10.19
C LEU A 60 -9.62 27.84 -11.05
N ALA A 61 -9.61 27.99 -12.38
CA ALA A 61 -9.69 26.85 -13.29
C ALA A 61 -8.54 25.86 -13.08
N SER A 62 -7.31 26.34 -12.90
CA SER A 62 -6.15 25.46 -12.67
C SER A 62 -6.24 24.76 -11.32
N ALA A 63 -6.70 25.43 -10.26
CA ALA A 63 -6.88 24.83 -8.94
C ALA A 63 -7.93 23.70 -8.96
N PHE A 64 -9.05 23.92 -9.66
CA PHE A 64 -10.06 22.88 -9.87
C PHE A 64 -9.51 21.70 -10.66
N ALA A 65 -8.81 21.96 -11.76
CA ALA A 65 -8.22 20.90 -12.59
C ALA A 65 -7.21 20.05 -11.80
N GLN A 66 -6.35 20.67 -11.00
CA GLN A 66 -5.36 19.99 -10.16
C GLN A 66 -6.03 19.11 -9.10
N THR A 67 -7.00 19.67 -8.37
CA THR A 67 -7.73 18.94 -7.32
C THR A 67 -8.47 17.74 -7.88
N LEU A 68 -9.15 17.90 -9.01
CA LEU A 68 -9.85 16.80 -9.68
C LEU A 68 -8.87 15.73 -10.16
N SER A 69 -7.78 16.12 -10.82
CA SER A 69 -6.76 15.20 -11.31
C SER A 69 -6.17 14.35 -10.18
N MET A 70 -5.76 14.99 -9.08
CA MET A 70 -5.21 14.30 -7.92
C MET A 70 -6.24 13.40 -7.24
N GLY A 71 -7.48 13.88 -7.06
CA GLY A 71 -8.55 13.11 -6.43
C GLY A 71 -8.92 11.86 -7.24
N PHE A 72 -9.11 12.01 -8.56
CA PHE A 72 -9.36 10.87 -9.44
C PHE A 72 -8.17 9.93 -9.53
N GLY A 73 -6.95 10.46 -9.56
CA GLY A 73 -5.72 9.67 -9.56
C GLY A 73 -5.60 8.79 -8.31
N ALA A 74 -5.82 9.37 -7.13
CA ALA A 74 -5.81 8.63 -5.86
C ALA A 74 -6.90 7.55 -5.83
N TYR A 75 -8.13 7.90 -6.20
CA TYR A 75 -9.24 6.93 -6.26
C TYR A 75 -8.94 5.76 -7.20
N LEU A 76 -8.48 6.05 -8.42
CA LEU A 76 -8.17 5.02 -9.41
C LEU A 76 -6.99 4.17 -8.98
N SER A 77 -5.97 4.78 -8.34
CA SER A 77 -4.83 4.07 -7.77
C SER A 77 -5.29 3.07 -6.69
N THR A 78 -6.05 3.52 -5.69
CA THR A 78 -6.57 2.64 -4.63
C THR A 78 -7.48 1.54 -5.18
N LYS A 79 -8.31 1.87 -6.17
CA LYS A 79 -9.16 0.88 -6.84
C LYS A 79 -8.32 -0.16 -7.58
N SER A 80 -7.29 0.26 -8.31
CA SER A 80 -6.40 -0.63 -9.06
C SER A 80 -5.58 -1.52 -8.14
N GLU A 81 -5.07 -0.97 -7.03
CA GLU A 81 -4.36 -1.72 -6.00
C GLU A 81 -5.25 -2.81 -5.39
N ARG A 82 -6.52 -2.48 -5.10
CA ARG A 82 -7.49 -3.45 -4.59
C ARG A 82 -7.80 -4.56 -5.60
N GLU A 83 -8.02 -4.20 -6.86
CA GLU A 83 -8.26 -5.19 -7.92
C GLU A 83 -7.04 -6.09 -8.16
N PHE A 84 -5.84 -5.50 -8.13
CA PHE A 84 -4.58 -6.24 -8.23
C PHE A 84 -4.41 -7.22 -7.06
N TYR A 85 -4.59 -6.74 -5.83
CA TYR A 85 -4.48 -7.57 -4.63
C TYR A 85 -5.47 -8.75 -4.64
N GLN A 86 -6.71 -8.52 -5.07
CA GLN A 86 -7.70 -9.59 -5.19
C GLN A 86 -7.29 -10.65 -6.22
N ARG A 87 -6.75 -10.22 -7.37
CA ARG A 87 -6.24 -11.16 -8.38
C ARG A 87 -5.06 -11.96 -7.88
N GLU A 88 -4.18 -11.34 -7.08
CA GLU A 88 -3.03 -12.02 -6.50
C GLU A 88 -3.48 -13.08 -5.49
N ILE A 89 -4.49 -12.79 -4.65
CA ILE A 89 -5.11 -13.81 -3.78
C ILE A 89 -5.62 -15.00 -4.59
N ASP A 90 -6.35 -14.73 -5.67
CA ASP A 90 -6.95 -15.79 -6.48
C ASP A 90 -5.87 -16.63 -7.20
N ARG A 91 -4.77 -15.98 -7.64
CA ARG A 91 -3.61 -16.67 -8.22
C ARG A 91 -2.91 -17.55 -7.19
N GLU A 92 -2.61 -17.01 -6.02
CA GLU A 92 -1.90 -17.71 -4.96
C GLU A 92 -2.70 -18.93 -4.45
N ARG A 93 -4.03 -18.76 -4.30
CA ARG A 93 -4.94 -19.89 -4.00
C ARG A 93 -4.86 -20.99 -5.05
N TYR A 94 -4.83 -20.62 -6.32
CA TYR A 94 -4.68 -21.59 -7.40
C TYR A 94 -3.33 -22.30 -7.34
N GLU A 95 -2.23 -21.58 -7.09
CA GLU A 95 -0.87 -22.14 -6.99
C GLU A 95 -0.72 -23.10 -5.80
N ILE A 96 -1.29 -22.75 -4.63
CA ILE A 96 -1.32 -23.65 -3.46
C ILE A 96 -2.07 -24.96 -3.76
N ASP A 97 -3.17 -24.89 -4.52
CA ASP A 97 -3.99 -26.06 -4.84
C ASP A 97 -3.38 -26.94 -5.94
N HIS A 98 -2.72 -26.35 -6.94
CA HIS A 98 -2.28 -27.05 -8.14
C HIS A 98 -0.77 -27.30 -8.19
N LEU A 99 0.03 -26.49 -7.50
CA LEU A 99 1.50 -26.52 -7.49
C LEU A 99 2.09 -26.51 -6.05
N PRO A 100 1.59 -27.34 -5.11
CA PRO A 100 1.94 -27.21 -3.69
C PRO A 100 3.42 -27.41 -3.37
N GLU A 101 4.14 -28.25 -4.13
CA GLU A 101 5.58 -28.46 -3.91
C GLU A 101 6.42 -27.27 -4.37
N LYS A 102 5.98 -26.58 -5.43
CA LYS A 102 6.62 -25.35 -5.89
C LYS A 102 6.48 -24.27 -4.82
N GLU A 103 5.27 -24.05 -4.32
CA GLU A 103 4.99 -23.04 -3.30
C GLU A 103 5.67 -23.33 -1.95
N ARG A 104 5.84 -24.61 -1.60
CA ARG A 104 6.68 -25.01 -0.45
C ARG A 104 8.13 -24.61 -0.64
N GLU A 105 8.69 -24.79 -1.84
CA GLU A 105 10.07 -24.38 -2.10
C GLU A 105 10.22 -22.86 -2.06
N GLU A 106 9.22 -22.10 -2.53
CA GLU A 106 9.21 -20.64 -2.40
C GLU A 106 9.30 -20.21 -0.93
N LEU A 107 8.49 -20.81 -0.05
CA LEU A 107 8.61 -20.58 1.40
C LEU A 107 9.99 -20.93 1.94
N ARG A 108 10.58 -22.07 1.53
CA ARG A 108 11.95 -22.42 1.95
C ARG A 108 12.95 -21.34 1.55
N VAL A 109 12.88 -20.87 0.31
CA VAL A 109 13.74 -19.80 -0.20
C VAL A 109 13.56 -18.51 0.60
N ILE A 110 12.30 -18.09 0.86
CA ILE A 110 11.99 -16.88 1.64
C ILE A 110 12.61 -16.95 3.04
N TYR A 111 12.43 -18.05 3.76
CA TYR A 111 12.93 -18.18 5.13
C TYR A 111 14.44 -18.41 5.19
N ARG A 112 15.03 -19.13 4.22
CA ARG A 112 16.51 -19.18 4.10
C ARG A 112 17.10 -17.78 3.89
N GLN A 113 16.49 -16.95 3.04
CA GLN A 113 16.93 -15.56 2.81
C GLN A 113 16.78 -14.67 4.04
N LYS A 114 15.80 -14.93 4.90
CA LYS A 114 15.65 -14.27 6.20
C LYS A 114 16.70 -14.73 7.24
N GLY A 115 17.53 -15.72 6.92
CA GLY A 115 18.66 -16.17 7.74
C GLY A 115 18.36 -17.35 8.67
N PHE A 116 17.23 -18.03 8.49
CA PHE A 116 16.89 -19.23 9.27
C PHE A 116 17.74 -20.43 8.86
N ARG A 117 18.06 -21.31 9.82
CA ARG A 117 18.76 -22.56 9.52
C ARG A 117 17.85 -23.55 8.83
N GLU A 118 18.44 -24.51 8.11
CA GLU A 118 17.70 -25.50 7.33
C GLU A 118 16.66 -26.29 8.16
N ASP A 119 17.00 -26.67 9.39
CA ASP A 119 16.11 -27.40 10.28
C ASP A 119 14.93 -26.54 10.78
N GLU A 120 15.15 -25.24 10.96
CA GLU A 120 14.11 -24.27 11.32
C GLU A 120 13.18 -24.00 10.13
N VAL A 121 13.75 -23.86 8.93
CA VAL A 121 13.00 -23.64 7.69
C VAL A 121 12.03 -24.80 7.44
N GLU A 122 12.47 -26.05 7.53
CA GLU A 122 11.59 -27.20 7.33
C GLU A 122 10.46 -27.26 8.37
N MET A 123 10.76 -26.91 9.64
CA MET A 123 9.74 -26.83 10.68
C MET A 123 8.70 -25.74 10.37
N ILE A 124 9.15 -24.55 9.95
CA ILE A 124 8.30 -23.43 9.57
C ILE A 124 7.41 -23.81 8.38
N VAL A 125 8.00 -24.30 7.28
CA VAL A 125 7.24 -24.68 6.08
C VAL A 125 6.20 -25.75 6.40
N LYS A 126 6.57 -26.76 7.19
CA LYS A 126 5.62 -27.81 7.61
C LYS A 126 4.45 -27.23 8.42
N HIS A 127 4.72 -26.29 9.32
CA HIS A 127 3.67 -25.65 10.11
C HIS A 127 2.78 -24.75 9.26
N LEU A 128 3.37 -23.87 8.46
CA LEU A 128 2.63 -22.93 7.61
C LEU A 128 1.75 -23.64 6.58
N THR A 129 2.25 -24.71 5.97
CA THR A 129 1.51 -25.48 4.94
C THR A 129 0.50 -26.47 5.52
N SER A 130 0.38 -26.57 6.85
CA SER A 130 -0.62 -27.42 7.51
C SER A 130 -2.03 -26.81 7.48
N ASP A 131 -2.14 -25.50 7.32
CA ASP A 131 -3.38 -24.75 7.18
C ASP A 131 -3.31 -23.88 5.92
N LYS A 132 -4.24 -24.10 4.99
CA LYS A 132 -4.27 -23.37 3.71
C LYS A 132 -4.48 -21.86 3.89
N GLU A 133 -5.24 -21.44 4.90
CA GLU A 133 -5.46 -20.01 5.15
C GLU A 133 -4.21 -19.36 5.75
N LEU A 134 -3.49 -20.07 6.63
CA LEU A 134 -2.21 -19.60 7.16
C LEU A 134 -1.13 -19.54 6.06
N TRP A 135 -1.09 -20.56 5.19
CA TRP A 135 -0.20 -20.60 4.04
C TRP A 135 -0.46 -19.42 3.11
N LEU A 136 -1.70 -19.26 2.64
CA LEU A 136 -2.11 -18.17 1.77
C LEU A 136 -1.79 -16.80 2.39
N LYS A 137 -2.14 -16.60 3.67
CA LYS A 137 -1.83 -15.36 4.37
C LYS A 137 -0.33 -15.08 4.40
N THR A 138 0.51 -16.11 4.54
CA THR A 138 1.96 -15.93 4.61
C THR A 138 2.57 -15.57 3.25
N MET A 139 2.00 -16.07 2.16
CA MET A 139 2.42 -15.74 0.79
C MET A 139 1.96 -14.34 0.35
N MET A 140 0.91 -13.80 0.97
CA MET A 140 0.33 -12.48 0.67
C MET A 140 0.93 -11.31 1.48
N VAL A 141 2.08 -11.49 2.16
CA VAL A 141 2.72 -10.48 3.05
C VAL A 141 3.84 -9.70 2.37
#